data_AF-A0A953DJF3-F1
#
_entry.id   AF-A0A953DJF3-F1
#
_cell.length_a   1.000
_cell.length_b   1.000
_cell.length_c   1.000
_cell.angle_alpha   90.00
_cell.angle_beta   90.00
_cell.angle_gamma   90.00
#
_symmetry.space_group_name_H-M   'P 1'
#
loop_
_entity.id
_entity.type
_entity.pdbx_description
1 polymer ?
#
loop_
_entity_poly.entity_id
_entity_poly.type
_entity_poly.pdbx_seq_one_letter_code
_entity_poly.pdbx_strand_id
1 'polypeptide(L)' 'MAGCLRLSRSEPNDRSGTAAPRKSAVALHYEPHKAEAPRVVAKGRGPIAEQIIAVARAHGVAVREDHDLAQILQA' A
#
# COMPACT_ATOMS: atom_id res chain seq x y z
N MET A 1 39.08 20.29 19.06
CA MET A 1 38.56 19.30 18.09
C MET A 1 37.59 18.39 18.80
N ALA A 2 36.29 18.54 18.51
CA ALA A 2 35.27 17.49 18.69
C ALA A 2 34.05 17.99 17.92
N GLY A 3 33.95 17.58 16.66
CA GLY A 3 32.75 17.79 15.85
C GLY A 3 31.63 16.94 16.42
N CYS A 4 30.48 17.55 16.64
CA CYS A 4 29.23 16.82 16.84
C CYS A 4 28.38 16.93 15.58
N LEU A 5 27.97 15.75 15.13
CA LEU A 5 27.33 15.42 13.89
C LEU A 5 26.01 16.19 13.67
N ARG A 6 25.83 16.61 12.42
CA ARG A 6 24.58 17.03 11.80
C ARG A 6 23.49 15.98 12.06
N LEU A 7 22.52 16.29 12.92
CA LEU A 7 21.25 15.57 12.95
C LEU A 7 20.45 16.01 11.72
N SER A 8 20.67 15.31 10.61
CA SER A 8 19.72 15.26 9.50
C SER A 8 18.43 14.63 10.04
N ARG A 9 17.54 15.45 10.61
CA ARG A 9 16.16 15.05 10.87
C ARG A 9 15.50 14.88 9.51
N SER A 10 15.32 13.64 9.09
CA SER A 10 14.46 13.28 7.97
C SER A 10 13.05 13.78 8.28
N GLU A 11 12.57 14.70 7.45
CA GLU A 11 11.26 15.33 7.57
C GLU A 11 10.16 14.26 7.40
N PRO A 12 9.30 14.03 8.40
CA PRO A 12 8.08 13.28 8.18
C PRO A 12 7.14 14.20 7.38
N ASN A 13 7.01 13.94 6.08
CA ASN A 13 6.07 14.61 5.21
C ASN A 13 4.64 14.11 5.48
N ASP A 14 4.03 14.54 6.58
CA ASP A 14 2.58 14.41 6.79
C ASP A 14 2.01 15.67 7.46
N ARG A 15 1.68 16.65 6.63
CA ARG A 15 0.94 17.86 7.03
C ARG A 15 -0.56 17.71 6.79
N SER A 16 -1.18 16.66 7.34
CA SER A 16 -2.64 16.66 7.54
C SER A 16 -3.00 16.13 8.92
N GLY A 17 -3.34 17.06 9.82
CA GLY A 17 -3.74 16.75 11.19
C GLY A 17 -5.00 15.88 11.23
N THR A 18 -4.93 14.81 12.01
CA THR A 18 -6.07 13.97 12.42
C THR A 18 -6.81 13.23 11.30
N ALA A 19 -6.10 12.40 10.53
CA ALA A 19 -6.72 11.32 9.77
C ALA A 19 -5.80 10.10 9.79
N ALA A 20 -6.34 8.91 10.06
CA ALA A 20 -5.61 7.65 10.03
C ALA A 20 -4.73 7.51 8.76
N PRO A 21 -3.58 6.80 8.81
CA PRO A 21 -2.71 6.64 7.65
C PRO A 21 -3.53 6.28 6.42
N ARG A 22 -3.31 7.00 5.31
CA ARG A 22 -4.07 6.81 4.08
C ARG A 22 -3.80 5.41 3.52
N LYS A 23 -4.55 4.41 4.01
CA LYS A 23 -4.44 3.02 3.59
C LYS A 23 -4.66 2.92 2.09
N SER A 24 -3.88 2.08 1.44
CA SER A 24 -4.06 1.77 0.03
C SER A 24 -4.15 0.26 -0.13
N ALA A 25 -4.97 -0.19 -1.07
CA ALA A 25 -5.12 -1.59 -1.40
C ALA A 25 -5.19 -1.75 -2.91
N VAL A 26 -4.49 -2.76 -3.41
CA VAL A 26 -4.52 -3.18 -4.80
C VAL A 26 -4.82 -4.67 -4.82
N ALA A 27 -5.87 -5.06 -5.56
CA ALA A 27 -6.22 -6.43 -5.79
C ALA A 27 -5.61 -6.90 -7.11
N LEU A 28 -4.84 -7.98 -7.04
CA LEU A 28 -4.18 -8.61 -8.17
C LEU A 28 -4.86 -9.94 -8.48
N HIS A 29 -5.04 -10.21 -9.76
CA HIS A 29 -5.49 -11.49 -10.28
C HIS A 29 -4.40 -12.06 -11.19
N TYR A 30 -4.04 -13.32 -10.96
CA TYR A 30 -3.00 -13.98 -11.73
C TYR A 30 -3.44 -15.38 -12.11
N GLU A 31 -3.49 -15.64 -13.41
CA GLU A 31 -3.74 -16.97 -13.99
C GLU A 31 -2.47 -17.44 -14.71
N PRO A 32 -1.59 -18.22 -14.05
CA PRO A 32 -0.29 -18.59 -14.60
C PRO A 32 -0.37 -19.38 -15.92
N HIS A 33 -1.50 -20.04 -16.17
CA HIS A 33 -1.73 -20.83 -17.39
C HIS A 33 -2.40 -20.04 -18.52
N LYS A 34 -2.86 -18.80 -18.27
CA LYS A 34 -3.54 -17.97 -19.27
C LYS A 34 -2.86 -16.65 -19.54
N ALA A 35 -2.07 -16.13 -18.61
CA ALA A 35 -1.42 -14.83 -18.74
C ALA A 35 0.02 -14.89 -18.24
N GLU A 36 0.92 -14.26 -18.98
CA GLU A 36 2.33 -14.11 -18.60
C GLU A 36 2.51 -13.19 -17.38
N ALA A 37 1.57 -12.30 -17.10
CA ALA A 37 1.68 -11.31 -16.02
C ALA A 37 0.39 -11.19 -15.18
N PRO A 38 0.52 -10.91 -13.87
CA PRO A 38 -0.61 -10.56 -13.01
C PRO A 38 -1.27 -9.27 -13.46
N ARG A 39 -2.59 -9.19 -13.31
CA ARG A 39 -3.41 -8.02 -13.66
C ARG A 39 -4.01 -7.39 -12.41
N VAL A 40 -4.09 -6.06 -12.41
CA VAL A 40 -4.82 -5.32 -11.37
C VAL A 40 -6.31 -5.40 -11.68
N VAL A 41 -7.09 -5.95 -10.75
CA VAL A 41 -8.56 -6.03 -10.87
C VAL A 41 -9.27 -4.95 -10.06
N ALA A 42 -8.65 -4.43 -9.01
CA ALA A 42 -9.16 -3.30 -8.25
C ALA A 42 -8.01 -2.51 -7.61
N LYS A 43 -8.19 -1.18 -7.48
CA LYS A 43 -7.31 -0.32 -6.69
C LYS A 43 -8.14 0.69 -5.89
N GLY A 44 -7.71 0.98 -4.67
CA GLY A 44 -8.46 1.84 -3.76
C GLY A 44 -7.58 2.51 -2.70
N ARG A 45 -8.07 3.62 -2.15
CA ARG A 45 -7.45 4.38 -1.06
C ARG A 45 -8.46 4.68 0.04
N GLY A 46 -7.98 4.84 1.27
CA GLY A 46 -8.79 5.14 2.44
C GLY A 46 -9.91 4.11 2.66
N PRO A 47 -11.19 4.52 2.77
CA PRO A 47 -12.29 3.60 3.07
C PRO A 47 -12.50 2.54 1.98
N ILE A 48 -12.22 2.87 0.71
CA ILE A 48 -12.31 1.89 -0.39
C ILE A 48 -11.24 0.80 -0.24
N ALA A 49 -10.04 1.15 0.24
CA ALA A 49 -9.00 0.16 0.50
C ALA A 49 -9.44 -0.83 1.60
N GLU A 50 -10.07 -0.32 2.65
CA GLU A 50 -10.61 -1.15 3.73
C GLU A 50 -11.70 -2.10 3.23
N GLN A 51 -12.59 -1.63 2.35
CA GLN A 51 -13.62 -2.46 1.73
C GLN A 51 -13.01 -3.55 0.84
N ILE A 52 -11.99 -3.23 0.04
CA ILE A 52 -11.27 -4.22 -0.79
C ILE A 52 -10.65 -5.31 0.10
N ILE A 53 -10.01 -4.93 1.21
CA ILE A 53 -9.41 -5.87 2.15
C ILE A 53 -10.49 -6.73 2.84
N ALA A 54 -11.60 -6.13 3.25
CA ALA A 54 -12.70 -6.84 3.89
C ALA A 54 -13.30 -7.91 2.97
N VAL A 55 -13.55 -7.56 1.70
CA VAL A 55 -14.04 -8.50 0.68
C VAL A 55 -13.00 -9.58 0.42
N ALA A 56 -11.73 -9.23 0.24
CA ALA A 56 -10.66 -10.21 0.04
C ALA A 56 -10.60 -11.24 1.18
N ARG A 57 -10.66 -10.80 2.44
CA ARG A 57 -10.68 -11.68 3.61
C ARG A 57 -11.93 -12.55 3.66
N ALA A 58 -13.11 -12.00 3.34
CA ALA A 58 -14.37 -12.74 3.32
C ALA A 58 -14.38 -13.87 2.28
N HIS A 59 -13.70 -13.66 1.14
CA HIS A 59 -13.59 -14.64 0.06
C HIS A 59 -12.35 -15.54 0.18
N GLY A 60 -11.57 -15.43 1.25
CA GLY A 60 -10.35 -16.23 1.44
C GLY A 60 -9.21 -15.89 0.47
N VAL A 61 -9.22 -14.69 -0.12
CA VAL A 61 -8.14 -14.19 -0.96
C VAL A 61 -6.96 -13.80 -0.07
N ALA A 62 -5.75 -14.19 -0.46
CA ALA A 62 -4.54 -13.85 0.27
C ALA A 62 -4.33 -12.33 0.32
N VAL A 63 -4.28 -11.77 1.53
CA VAL A 63 -3.99 -10.35 1.77
C VAL A 63 -2.59 -10.22 2.33
N ARG A 64 -1.75 -9.43 1.65
CA ARG A 64 -0.39 -9.11 2.09
C ARG A 64 -0.27 -7.60 2.33
N GLU A 65 0.22 -7.23 3.50
CA GLU A 65 0.51 -5.84 3.85
C GLU A 65 1.95 -5.52 3.45
N ASP A 66 2.11 -4.75 2.36
CA ASP A 66 3.39 -4.32 1.83
C ASP A 66 3.26 -2.88 1.32
N HIS A 67 3.87 -1.94 2.04
CA HIS A 67 3.70 -0.51 1.79
C HIS A 67 4.40 -0.07 0.50
N ASP A 68 5.57 -0.63 0.21
CA ASP A 68 6.37 -0.29 -0.98
C ASP A 68 5.69 -0.83 -2.24
N LEU A 69 5.23 -2.08 -2.20
CA LEU A 69 4.51 -2.68 -3.33
C LEU A 69 3.19 -1.95 -3.62
N ALA A 70 2.44 -1.61 -2.58
CA ALA A 70 1.18 -0.88 -2.73
C ALA A 70 1.38 0.53 -3.32
N GLN A 71 2.51 1.18 -3.05
CA GLN A 71 2.89 2.45 -3.68
C GLN A 71 3.22 2.28 -5.17
N ILE A 72 4.03 1.28 -5.52
CA ILE A 72 4.47 1.03 -6.90
C ILE A 72 3.27 0.72 -7.83
N LEU A 73 2.31 -0.07 -7.34
CA LEU A 73 1.16 -0.51 -8.12
C LEU A 73 0.02 0.51 -8.22
N GLN A 74 0.12 1.66 -7.54
CA GLN A 74 -0.91 2.70 -7.57
C GLN A 74 -0.90 3.56 -8.84
N ALA A 75 0.18 3.50 -9.64
CA ALA A 75 0.33 4.25 -10.89
C ALA A 75 -0.81 3.99 -11.90
#